data_AF-A0A2H0CWF0-F1
#
_entry.id   AF-A0A2H0CWF0-F1
#
_cell.length_a   1.000
_cell.length_b   1.000
_cell.length_c   1.000
_cell.angle_alpha   90.00
_cell.angle_beta   90.00
_cell.angle_gamma   90.00
#
_symmetry.space_group_name_H-M   'P 1'
#
loop_
_entity.id
_entity.type
_entity.pdbx_description
1 polymer ?
#
loop_
_entity_poly.entity_id
_entity_poly.type
_entity_poly.pdbx_seq_one_letter_code
_entity_poly.pdbx_strand_id
1 'polypeptide(L)'
;MKLIDLTHSFIDHMPAFPGDPQATLTPVANIDEAGYTDHELKSYMHVGTHMDAPLHMIKDGEKMDALPLEHFFGPGVVLDVRGKQVIDASVFESVKVTRGSIVLLYTGFDHRKLGESRYITGYSPV
;
A
#
# COMPACT_ATOMS: atom_id res chain seq x y z
N MET A 1 -15.22 -16.41 11.31
CA MET A 1 -14.82 -15.17 10.63
C MET A 1 -13.69 -15.50 9.67
N LYS A 2 -13.70 -14.98 8.45
CA LYS A 2 -12.62 -15.20 7.47
C LYS A 2 -11.80 -13.91 7.36
N LEU A 3 -10.49 -14.02 7.48
CA LEU A 3 -9.57 -12.92 7.19
C LEU A 3 -9.25 -12.91 5.69
N ILE A 4 -9.17 -11.71 5.12
CA ILE A 4 -8.81 -11.49 3.72
C ILE A 4 -7.53 -10.67 3.74
N ASP A 5 -6.47 -11.20 3.11
CA ASP A 5 -5.21 -10.48 2.94
C ASP A 5 -5.32 -9.52 1.76
N LEU A 6 -5.00 -8.25 2.00
CA LEU A 6 -4.97 -7.18 1.00
C LEU A 6 -3.53 -6.74 0.68
N THR A 7 -2.55 -7.51 1.14
CA THR A 7 -1.12 -7.22 1.02
C THR A 7 -0.55 -7.91 -0.21
N HIS A 8 0.27 -7.20 -0.99
CA HIS A 8 1.13 -7.85 -1.97
C HIS A 8 2.37 -8.42 -1.28
N SER A 9 2.72 -9.67 -1.59
CA SER A 9 3.97 -10.26 -1.12
C SER A 9 5.15 -9.39 -1.53
N PHE A 10 6.01 -9.07 -0.56
CA PHE A 10 7.23 -8.32 -0.84
C PHE A 10 8.23 -9.23 -1.56
N ILE A 11 8.73 -8.79 -2.70
CA ILE A 11 9.73 -9.51 -3.49
C ILE A 11 10.99 -8.67 -3.67
N ASP A 12 12.07 -9.32 -4.08
CA ASP A 12 13.27 -8.59 -4.50
C ASP A 12 12.95 -7.73 -5.74
N HIS A 13 13.51 -6.52 -5.80
CA HIS A 13 13.25 -5.54 -6.87
C HIS A 13 11.76 -5.17 -7.04
N MET A 14 11.01 -5.05 -5.93
CA MET A 14 9.63 -4.54 -5.95
C MET A 14 9.51 -3.25 -6.79
N PRO A 15 8.39 -3.05 -7.52
CA PRO A 15 8.15 -1.80 -8.22
C PRO A 15 8.20 -0.61 -7.26
N ALA A 16 8.98 0.40 -7.63
CA ALA A 16 9.13 1.66 -6.89
C ALA A 16 8.67 2.83 -7.76
N PHE A 17 8.34 3.96 -7.14
CA PHE A 17 7.97 5.17 -7.89
C PHE A 17 9.10 5.61 -8.83
N PRO A 18 8.82 6.15 -10.04
CA PRO A 18 9.87 6.58 -10.95
C PRO A 18 10.82 7.61 -10.31
N GLY A 19 12.10 7.25 -10.22
CA GLY A 19 13.15 8.05 -9.59
C GLY A 19 13.55 7.57 -8.20
N ASP A 20 12.71 6.78 -7.53
CA ASP A 20 13.06 6.13 -6.27
C ASP A 20 13.94 4.89 -6.52
N PRO A 21 14.89 4.59 -5.63
CA PRO A 21 15.69 3.39 -5.77
C PRO A 21 14.86 2.14 -5.45
N GLN A 22 15.15 1.03 -6.14
CA GLN A 22 14.43 -0.23 -5.92
C GLN A 22 14.76 -0.81 -4.53
N ALA A 23 13.75 -1.45 -3.93
CA ALA A 23 13.97 -2.23 -2.73
C ALA A 23 14.69 -3.55 -3.06
N THR A 24 15.54 -4.02 -2.15
CA THR A 24 16.26 -5.28 -2.26
C THR A 24 15.89 -6.22 -1.12
N LEU A 25 15.74 -7.49 -1.44
CA LEU A 25 15.55 -8.59 -0.50
C LEU A 25 16.59 -9.66 -0.78
N THR A 26 17.67 -9.67 -0.01
CA THR A 26 18.86 -10.47 -0.31
C THR A 26 19.06 -11.57 0.74
N PRO A 27 19.23 -12.85 0.35
CA PRO A 27 19.57 -13.91 1.30
C PRO A 27 20.91 -13.62 1.99
N VAL A 28 20.94 -13.72 3.31
CA VAL A 28 22.14 -13.52 4.14
C VAL A 28 22.64 -14.84 4.71
N ALA A 29 21.72 -15.75 5.06
CA ALA A 29 22.04 -17.07 5.58
C ALA A 29 21.02 -18.11 5.10
N ASN A 30 21.47 -19.35 4.94
CA ASN A 30 20.61 -20.50 4.65
C ASN A 30 20.73 -21.53 5.78
N ILE A 31 19.63 -22.25 6.02
CA ILE A 31 19.50 -23.14 7.17
C ILE A 31 20.47 -24.33 7.13
N ASP A 32 20.82 -24.82 5.95
CA ASP A 32 21.67 -26.00 5.79
C ASP A 32 23.11 -25.73 6.20
N GLU A 33 23.62 -24.52 5.94
CA GLU A 33 24.99 -24.11 6.28
C GLU A 33 25.09 -23.40 7.63
N ALA A 34 24.13 -22.53 7.95
CA ALA A 34 24.19 -21.63 9.10
C ALA A 34 23.30 -22.06 10.28
N GLY A 35 22.39 -23.02 10.09
CA GLY A 35 21.40 -23.42 11.09
C GLY A 35 20.22 -22.45 11.22
N TYR A 36 20.15 -21.40 10.39
CA TYR A 36 19.04 -20.45 10.31
C TYR A 36 18.92 -19.86 8.90
N THR A 37 17.73 -19.36 8.55
CA THR A 37 17.50 -18.61 7.31
C THR A 37 17.33 -17.14 7.65
N ASP A 38 18.05 -16.28 6.93
CA ASP A 38 17.98 -14.83 7.12
C ASP A 38 18.07 -14.09 5.79
N HIS A 39 17.41 -12.93 5.71
CA HIS A 39 17.40 -12.05 4.55
C HIS A 39 17.57 -10.59 5.00
N GLU A 40 18.40 -9.84 4.28
CA GLU A 40 18.46 -8.39 4.41
C GLU A 40 17.35 -7.77 3.55
N LEU A 41 16.52 -6.94 4.19
CA LEU A 41 15.56 -6.08 3.52
C LEU A 41 16.07 -4.63 3.56
N LYS A 42 16.32 -4.06 2.38
CA LYS A 42 16.58 -2.62 2.21
C LYS A 42 15.47 -2.03 1.35
N SER A 43 14.70 -1.11 1.93
CA SER A 43 13.52 -0.54 1.27
C SER A 43 13.36 0.94 1.57
N TYR A 44 12.57 1.60 0.72
CA TYR A 44 11.98 2.91 1.00
C TYR A 44 10.55 2.69 1.52
N MET A 45 9.97 3.72 2.15
CA MET A 45 8.69 3.59 2.85
C MET A 45 7.49 3.39 1.91
N HIS A 46 7.59 3.83 0.65
CA HIS A 46 6.49 3.85 -0.32
C HIS A 46 6.60 2.70 -1.33
N VAL A 47 6.89 1.49 -0.85
CA VAL A 47 7.07 0.28 -1.67
C VAL A 47 6.07 -0.80 -1.23
N GLY A 48 5.35 -1.39 -2.19
CA GLY A 48 4.34 -2.41 -1.92
C GLY A 48 3.10 -1.84 -1.20
N THR A 49 2.39 -2.70 -0.46
CA THR A 49 1.27 -2.26 0.39
C THR A 49 1.84 -1.54 1.62
N HIS A 50 1.59 -0.24 1.73
CA HIS A 50 2.17 0.61 2.77
C HIS A 50 1.17 1.66 3.28
N MET A 51 1.61 2.48 4.23
CA MET A 51 0.84 3.58 4.80
C MET A 51 1.69 4.85 4.84
N ASP A 52 1.05 5.98 4.58
CA ASP A 52 1.68 7.29 4.65
C ASP A 52 1.31 7.99 5.96
N ALA A 53 2.29 8.64 6.58
CA ALA A 53 2.07 9.58 7.67
C ALA A 53 1.93 11.01 7.11
N PRO A 54 1.26 11.94 7.84
CA PRO A 54 1.15 13.34 7.42
C PRO A 54 2.47 13.99 7.00
N LEU A 55 3.58 13.68 7.68
CA LEU A 55 4.90 14.19 7.36
C LEU A 55 5.33 13.92 5.90
N HIS A 56 4.78 12.90 5.23
CA HIS A 56 5.12 12.58 3.84
C HIS A 56 4.85 13.77 2.90
N MET A 57 3.77 14.53 3.14
CA MET A 57 3.31 15.60 2.25
C MET A 57 3.10 16.95 2.96
N ILE A 58 3.12 16.97 4.29
CA ILE A 58 2.82 18.15 5.11
C ILE A 58 4.08 18.50 5.91
N LYS A 59 4.60 19.72 5.69
CA LYS A 59 5.70 20.26 6.48
C LYS A 59 5.34 20.25 7.97
N ASP A 60 6.24 19.73 8.80
CA ASP A 60 6.03 19.55 10.24
C ASP A 60 4.82 18.67 10.60
N GLY A 61 4.37 17.84 9.64
CA GLY A 61 3.32 16.84 9.86
C GLY A 61 3.75 15.76 10.84
N GLU A 62 2.77 15.10 11.45
CA GLU A 62 3.03 13.98 12.36
C GLU A 62 3.74 12.82 11.66
N LYS A 63 4.66 12.18 12.40
CA LYS A 63 5.36 10.97 11.97
C LYS A 63 4.51 9.73 12.23
N MET A 64 4.81 8.65 11.52
CA MET A 64 4.09 7.37 11.65
C MET A 64 4.08 6.83 13.08
N ASP A 65 5.21 6.93 13.78
CA ASP A 65 5.40 6.47 15.16
C ASP A 65 4.69 7.35 16.21
N ALA A 66 4.18 8.51 15.81
CA ALA A 66 3.40 9.41 16.66
C ALA A 66 1.88 9.23 16.49
N LEU A 67 1.43 8.52 15.46
CA LEU A 67 0.01 8.34 15.19
C LEU A 67 -0.65 7.39 16.21
N PRO A 68 -1.85 7.72 16.73
CA PRO A 68 -2.61 6.81 17.60
C PRO A 68 -2.96 5.49 16.90
N LEU A 69 -2.90 4.37 17.63
CA LEU A 69 -3.12 3.03 17.04
C LEU A 69 -4.54 2.85 16.49
N GLU A 70 -5.51 3.58 17.03
CA GLU A 70 -6.92 3.59 16.65
C GLU A 70 -7.14 4.07 15.21
N HIS A 71 -6.14 4.69 14.58
CA HIS A 71 -6.19 5.06 13.17
C HIS A 71 -5.99 3.87 12.22
N PHE A 72 -5.41 2.77 12.69
CA PHE A 72 -5.00 1.65 11.84
C PHE A 72 -5.96 0.46 11.86
N PHE A 73 -7.05 0.55 12.61
CA PHE A 73 -8.09 -0.47 12.64
C PHE A 73 -9.45 0.13 12.91
N GLY A 74 -10.50 -0.48 12.33
CA GLY A 74 -11.85 0.00 12.53
C GLY A 74 -12.85 -0.62 11.55
N PRO A 75 -14.11 -0.16 11.59
CA PRO A 75 -15.12 -0.56 10.62
C PRO A 75 -14.68 -0.20 9.19
N GLY A 76 -14.60 -1.20 8.32
CA GLY A 76 -14.26 -1.01 6.90
C GLY A 76 -15.49 -0.83 6.02
N VAL A 77 -15.41 0.07 5.04
CA VAL A 77 -16.38 0.21 3.95
C VAL A 77 -15.64 0.06 2.63
N VAL A 78 -16.07 -0.88 1.78
CA VAL A 78 -15.51 -1.07 0.44
C VAL A 78 -16.42 -0.39 -0.58
N LEU A 79 -15.85 0.52 -1.37
CA LEU A 79 -16.53 1.16 -2.50
C LEU A 79 -15.97 0.60 -3.81
N ASP A 80 -16.82 -0.04 -4.61
CA ASP A 80 -16.44 -0.48 -5.94
C ASP A 80 -16.47 0.71 -6.90
N VAL A 81 -15.29 1.12 -7.34
CA VAL A 81 -15.07 2.28 -8.23
C VAL A 81 -14.37 1.86 -9.52
N ARG A 82 -14.40 0.57 -9.84
CA ARG A 82 -13.81 0.05 -11.09
C ARG A 82 -14.42 0.76 -12.30
N GLY A 83 -13.55 1.09 -13.25
CA GLY A 83 -13.95 1.77 -14.50
C GLY A 83 -14.04 3.30 -14.38
N LYS A 84 -14.02 3.87 -13.18
CA LYS A 84 -13.91 5.32 -12.98
C LYS A 84 -12.47 5.78 -13.19
N GLN A 85 -12.28 6.85 -13.95
CA GLN A 85 -10.96 7.51 -14.11
C GLN A 85 -10.70 8.51 -13.00
N VAL A 86 -11.73 9.24 -12.58
CA VAL A 86 -11.72 10.18 -11.46
C VAL A 86 -12.72 9.70 -10.42
N ILE A 87 -12.33 9.72 -9.15
CA ILE A 87 -13.16 9.36 -8.01
C ILE A 87 -13.43 10.64 -7.22
N ASP A 88 -14.66 11.10 -7.27
CA ASP A 88 -15.13 12.29 -6.56
C ASP A 88 -16.12 11.92 -5.44
N ALA A 89 -16.68 12.93 -4.76
CA ALA A 89 -17.58 12.74 -3.63
C ALA A 89 -18.88 11.97 -3.96
N SER A 90 -19.27 11.86 -5.24
CA SER A 90 -20.49 11.15 -5.66
C SER A 90 -20.50 9.67 -5.26
N VAL A 91 -19.32 9.06 -5.06
CA VAL A 91 -19.21 7.65 -4.66
C VAL A 91 -19.75 7.37 -3.25
N PHE A 92 -19.98 8.42 -2.45
CA PHE A 92 -20.51 8.33 -1.09
C PHE A 92 -22.03 8.55 -1.03
N GLU A 93 -22.68 8.99 -2.10
CA GLU A 93 -24.11 9.34 -2.07
C GLU A 93 -25.02 8.15 -1.73
N SER A 94 -24.61 6.94 -2.13
CA SER A 94 -25.37 5.70 -1.93
C SER A 94 -24.84 4.85 -0.77
N VAL A 95 -23.82 5.30 -0.05
CA VAL A 95 -23.16 4.50 0.99
C VAL A 95 -23.03 5.29 2.29
N LYS A 96 -23.56 4.72 3.37
CA LYS A 96 -23.42 5.30 4.70
C LYS A 96 -21.99 5.05 5.21
N VAL A 97 -21.19 6.12 5.25
CA VAL A 97 -19.89 6.14 5.92
C VAL A 97 -20.02 6.84 7.27
N THR A 98 -19.56 6.21 8.33
CA THR A 98 -19.57 6.79 9.69
C THR A 98 -18.19 7.33 10.06
N ARG A 99 -18.15 8.28 11.00
CA ARG A 99 -16.88 8.77 11.55
C ARG A 99 -16.07 7.59 12.11
N GLY A 100 -14.79 7.54 11.75
CA GLY A 100 -13.87 6.45 12.16
C GLY A 100 -13.91 5.22 11.25
N SER A 101 -14.70 5.23 10.16
CA SER A 101 -14.64 4.17 9.16
C SER A 101 -13.41 4.26 8.28
N ILE A 102 -12.78 3.12 7.98
CA ILE A 102 -11.73 2.99 6.96
C ILE A 102 -12.43 2.75 5.62
N VAL A 103 -12.22 3.63 4.64
CA VAL A 103 -12.82 3.49 3.30
C VAL A 103 -11.79 2.93 2.33
N LEU A 104 -12.11 1.78 1.74
CA LEU A 104 -11.30 1.13 0.71
C LEU A 104 -11.93 1.39 -0.67
N LEU A 105 -11.18 2.05 -1.55
CA LEU A 105 -11.60 2.32 -2.92
C LEU A 105 -11.10 1.20 -3.84
N TYR A 106 -11.99 0.28 -4.22
CA TYR A 106 -11.63 -0.84 -5.08
C TYR A 106 -11.65 -0.42 -6.55
N THR A 107 -10.47 -0.13 -7.11
CA THR A 107 -10.27 0.31 -8.50
C THR A 107 -10.00 -0.84 -9.48
N GLY A 108 -9.66 -2.02 -8.96
CA GLY A 108 -9.18 -3.18 -9.72
C GLY A 108 -7.86 -2.93 -10.47
N PHE A 109 -7.06 -1.95 -10.01
CA PHE A 109 -5.82 -1.57 -10.67
C PHE A 109 -4.73 -2.63 -10.56
N ASP A 110 -4.61 -3.25 -9.38
CA ASP A 110 -3.68 -4.34 -9.07
C ASP A 110 -3.81 -5.50 -10.06
N HIS A 111 -5.03 -6.03 -10.27
CA HIS A 111 -5.29 -7.14 -11.18
C HIS A 111 -4.94 -6.84 -12.63
N ARG A 112 -4.94 -5.56 -13.02
CA ARG A 112 -4.70 -5.15 -14.41
C ARG A 112 -3.26 -4.81 -14.71
N LYS A 113 -2.46 -4.51 -13.68
CA LYS A 113 -1.19 -3.79 -13.87
C LYS A 113 -0.04 -4.32 -13.02
N LEU A 114 -0.30 -5.06 -11.94
CA LEU A 114 0.77 -5.61 -11.11
C LEU A 114 1.70 -6.52 -11.96
N GLY A 115 3.00 -6.24 -11.90
CA GLY A 115 4.01 -6.92 -12.74
C GLY A 115 4.26 -6.28 -14.12
N GLU A 116 3.47 -5.26 -14.52
CA GLU A 116 3.74 -4.46 -15.71
C GLU A 116 4.48 -3.15 -15.34
N SER A 117 5.29 -2.61 -16.24
CA SER A 117 5.89 -1.27 -16.07
C SER A 117 4.84 -0.16 -15.90
N ARG A 118 3.63 -0.38 -16.39
CA ARG A 118 2.47 0.51 -16.21
C ARG A 118 1.87 0.49 -14.81
N TYR A 119 2.30 -0.41 -13.92
CA TYR A 119 1.87 -0.38 -12.52
C TYR A 119 2.22 0.95 -11.84
N ILE A 120 3.45 1.41 -12.05
CA ILE A 120 4.00 2.61 -11.40
C ILE A 120 3.92 3.87 -12.28
N THR A 121 3.34 3.77 -13.49
CA THR A 121 3.26 4.90 -14.45
C THR A 121 1.87 5.08 -15.06
N GLY A 122 0.98 4.09 -14.93
CA GLY A 122 -0.34 4.08 -15.54
C GLY A 122 -1.42 4.77 -14.71
N TYR A 123 -1.04 5.57 -13.71
CA TYR A 123 -1.96 6.49 -13.06
C TYR A 123 -2.26 7.66 -14.00
N SER A 124 -3.51 8.12 -14.01
CA SER A 124 -3.92 9.24 -14.87
C SER A 124 -3.14 10.49 -14.43
N PRO A 125 -2.36 11.14 -15.31
CA PRO A 125 -1.76 12.42 -14.99
C PRO A 125 -2.91 13.43 -14.94
N VAL A 126 -3.25 13.89 -13.73
CA VAL A 126 -3.92 15.19 -13.56
C VAL A 126 -2.97 16.29 -13.99
#